data_AF-A0A6G2DCR6-F1
#
_entry.id   AF-A0A6G2DCR6-F1
#
_cell.length_a   1.000
_cell.length_b   1.000
_cell.length_c   1.000
_cell.angle_alpha   90.00
_cell.angle_beta   90.00
_cell.angle_gamma   90.00
#
_symmetry.space_group_name_H-M   'P 1'
#
loop_
_entity.id
_entity.type
_entity.pdbx_description
1 polymer ?
#
loop_
_entity_poly.entity_id
_entity_poly.type
_entity_poly.pdbx_seq_one_letter_code
_entity_poly.pdbx_strand_id
1 'polypeptide(L)'
;SVYATNVVRRLKPEELTKLTTFNSLIEHDIITRRGYVDEATYKRNGYYTINLFSPIYSALSSKIGTPGDLMGRRIAFELLAAKGYKDGMVPYISNQYEKEAKAQGKVITSYGKQIGLVTDEIVLSKVFNNQYNSWIDFKKDMYKEREDKFGKLNKVSFIDPNGSWARQQKVTIDNINRLEKMIEDAVKFDAEDEVAKLY
;
A
#
# COMPACT_ATOMS: atom_id res chain seq x y z
N SER A 1 20.28 -11.51 -6.29
CA SER A 1 19.75 -10.60 -7.32
C SER A 1 19.37 -9.29 -6.63
N VAL A 2 19.73 -8.14 -7.21
CA VAL A 2 19.39 -6.78 -6.71
C VAL A 2 17.92 -6.44 -6.99
N TYR A 3 17.33 -7.05 -8.01
CA TYR A 3 15.96 -6.82 -8.40
C TYR A 3 15.03 -7.81 -7.70
N ALA A 4 14.11 -7.31 -6.86
CA ALA A 4 13.11 -8.11 -6.20
C ALA A 4 11.90 -8.40 -7.09
N THR A 5 11.20 -9.49 -6.77
CA THR A 5 9.87 -9.86 -7.29
C THR A 5 8.91 -9.95 -6.11
N ASN A 6 7.71 -9.40 -6.24
CA ASN A 6 6.73 -9.52 -5.16
C ASN A 6 6.07 -10.90 -5.20
N VAL A 7 5.94 -11.53 -4.03
CA VAL A 7 5.24 -12.81 -3.87
C VAL A 7 4.15 -12.60 -2.84
N VAL A 8 2.93 -12.95 -3.21
CA VAL A 8 1.78 -13.01 -2.31
C VAL A 8 1.55 -14.48 -2.00
N ARG A 9 1.28 -14.77 -0.73
CA ARG A 9 0.97 -16.11 -0.23
C ARG A 9 -0.08 -16.01 0.86
N ARG A 10 -0.74 -17.11 1.15
CA ARG A 10 -1.60 -17.19 2.33
C ARG A 10 -0.76 -17.08 3.62
N LEU A 11 -1.36 -16.48 4.63
CA LEU A 11 -0.78 -16.43 5.97
C LEU A 11 -0.85 -17.81 6.60
N LYS A 12 0.17 -18.14 7.41
CA LYS A 12 0.15 -19.33 8.24
C LYS A 12 -0.65 -19.07 9.53
N PRO A 13 -1.23 -20.11 10.17
CA PRO A 13 -2.00 -19.93 11.39
C PRO A 13 -1.27 -19.16 12.50
N GLU A 14 0.04 -19.37 12.67
CA GLU A 14 0.87 -18.68 13.66
C GLU A 14 1.15 -17.21 13.32
N GLU A 15 0.93 -16.77 12.08
CA GLU A 15 1.06 -15.38 11.66
C GLU A 15 -0.24 -14.62 11.93
N LEU A 16 -1.39 -15.30 11.85
CA LEU A 16 -2.70 -14.70 12.13
C LEU A 16 -2.81 -14.18 13.56
N THR A 17 -2.22 -14.88 14.53
CA THR A 17 -2.26 -14.48 15.95
C THR A 17 -1.50 -13.19 16.23
N LYS A 18 -0.65 -12.74 15.31
CA LYS A 18 0.07 -11.46 15.41
C LYS A 18 -0.76 -10.28 14.92
N LEU A 19 -1.84 -10.53 14.17
CA LEU A 19 -2.68 -9.50 13.56
C LEU A 19 -3.75 -8.99 14.55
N THR A 20 -3.30 -8.32 15.60
CA THR A 20 -4.16 -7.88 16.72
C THR A 20 -4.47 -6.38 16.72
N THR A 21 -3.75 -5.59 15.91
CA THR A 21 -3.92 -4.14 15.80
C THR A 21 -3.86 -3.70 14.34
N PHE A 22 -4.38 -2.51 14.02
CA PHE A 22 -4.22 -1.96 12.67
C PHE A 22 -2.75 -1.87 12.24
N ASN A 23 -1.87 -1.41 13.14
CA ASN A 23 -0.43 -1.31 12.87
C ASN A 23 0.23 -2.66 12.57
N SER A 24 -0.23 -3.74 13.19
CA SER A 24 0.30 -5.08 12.90
C SER A 24 0.06 -5.53 11.45
N LEU A 25 -0.97 -4.99 10.78
CA LEU A 25 -1.19 -5.23 9.35
C LEU A 25 -0.07 -4.62 8.49
N ILE A 26 0.45 -3.47 8.90
CA ILE A 26 1.55 -2.77 8.21
C ILE A 26 2.87 -3.49 8.51
N GLU A 27 3.11 -3.81 9.78
CA GLU A 27 4.35 -4.44 10.27
C GLU A 27 4.56 -5.87 9.75
N HIS A 28 3.47 -6.57 9.43
CA HIS A 28 3.50 -7.94 8.92
C HIS A 28 3.20 -8.04 7.43
N ASP A 29 3.33 -6.94 6.69
CA ASP A 29 3.21 -6.90 5.23
C ASP A 29 1.89 -7.47 4.68
N ILE A 30 0.79 -7.13 5.33
CA ILE A 30 -0.53 -7.65 4.98
C ILE A 30 -1.12 -6.89 3.78
N ILE A 31 -1.76 -7.65 2.90
CA ILE A 31 -2.61 -7.12 1.82
C ILE A 31 -3.95 -7.85 1.86
N THR A 32 -5.01 -7.22 1.36
CA THR A 32 -6.25 -7.96 1.13
C THR A 32 -6.07 -8.98 0.01
N ARG A 33 -6.81 -10.09 0.06
CA ARG A 33 -6.92 -11.03 -1.05
C ARG A 33 -7.87 -10.51 -2.14
N ARG A 34 -8.93 -9.79 -1.75
CA ARG A 34 -9.93 -9.26 -2.69
C ARG A 34 -9.29 -8.33 -3.70
N GLY A 35 -9.44 -8.61 -4.99
CA GLY A 35 -8.88 -7.79 -6.06
C GLY A 35 -7.40 -8.06 -6.37
N TYR A 36 -6.79 -9.06 -5.72
CA TYR A 36 -5.47 -9.56 -6.03
C TYR A 36 -5.52 -11.08 -6.26
N VAL A 37 -4.57 -11.60 -7.04
CA VAL A 37 -4.52 -13.04 -7.33
C VAL A 37 -4.07 -13.80 -6.08
N ASP A 38 -4.79 -14.87 -5.75
CA ASP A 38 -4.43 -15.74 -4.63
C ASP A 38 -3.13 -16.49 -4.91
N GLU A 39 -2.23 -16.49 -3.93
CA GLU A 39 -0.91 -17.13 -3.98
C GLU A 39 -0.12 -16.90 -5.28
N ALA A 40 0.13 -15.63 -5.62
CA ALA A 40 0.78 -15.26 -6.86
C ALA A 40 2.21 -14.76 -6.71
N THR A 41 3.06 -15.14 -7.67
CA THR A 41 4.34 -14.45 -7.92
C THR A 41 4.15 -13.39 -8.99
N TYR A 42 4.30 -12.13 -8.61
CA TYR A 42 4.24 -10.98 -9.50
C TYR A 42 5.62 -10.81 -10.15
N LYS A 43 5.68 -11.13 -11.45
CA LYS A 43 6.90 -11.02 -12.25
C LYS A 43 7.31 -9.55 -12.43
N ARG A 44 8.55 -9.32 -12.83
CA ARG A 44 8.96 -7.97 -13.22
C ARG A 44 8.38 -7.62 -14.59
N ASN A 45 8.09 -6.34 -14.81
CA ASN A 45 7.53 -5.81 -16.06
C ASN A 45 6.19 -6.46 -16.44
N GLY A 46 5.38 -6.81 -15.44
CA GLY A 46 4.05 -7.37 -15.67
C GLY A 46 2.99 -6.28 -15.77
N TYR A 47 1.88 -6.61 -16.45
CA TYR A 47 0.68 -5.77 -16.51
C TYR A 47 -0.16 -5.93 -15.24
N TYR A 48 0.39 -5.46 -14.12
CA TYR A 48 -0.28 -5.50 -12.82
C TYR A 48 -0.83 -4.12 -12.46
N THR A 49 -2.05 -4.10 -11.92
CA THR A 49 -2.72 -2.88 -11.45
C THR A 49 -2.87 -2.92 -9.93
N ILE A 50 -2.88 -1.73 -9.31
CA ILE A 50 -3.26 -1.58 -7.92
C ILE A 50 -4.75 -1.27 -7.90
N ASN A 51 -5.56 -2.16 -7.35
CA ASN A 51 -6.99 -1.94 -7.24
C ASN A 51 -7.27 -0.82 -6.23
N LEU A 52 -8.13 0.14 -6.63
CA LEU A 52 -8.43 1.34 -5.86
C LEU A 52 -9.05 1.03 -4.49
N PHE A 53 -9.90 0.01 -4.42
CA PHE A 53 -10.66 -0.33 -3.21
C PHE A 53 -10.10 -1.55 -2.46
N SER A 54 -8.99 -2.12 -2.94
CA SER A 54 -8.32 -3.24 -2.29
C SER A 54 -7.12 -2.74 -1.48
N PRO A 55 -7.18 -2.74 -0.14
CA PRO A 55 -6.10 -2.20 0.67
C PRO A 55 -4.83 -3.05 0.60
N ILE A 56 -3.70 -2.35 0.44
CA ILE A 56 -2.34 -2.88 0.66
C ILE A 56 -1.81 -2.18 1.92
N TYR A 57 -1.82 -2.87 3.07
CA TYR A 57 -1.30 -2.33 4.33
C TYR A 57 0.22 -2.40 4.39
N SER A 58 0.81 -3.40 3.73
CA SER A 58 2.25 -3.59 3.62
C SER A 58 3.00 -2.32 3.23
N ALA A 59 4.12 -2.07 3.92
CA ALA A 59 5.11 -1.07 3.54
C ALA A 59 6.40 -1.75 3.02
N LEU A 60 6.25 -2.94 2.42
CA LEU A 60 7.37 -3.78 1.99
C LEU A 60 8.32 -2.98 1.09
N SER A 61 9.56 -2.88 1.53
CA SER A 61 10.64 -2.16 0.86
C SER A 61 11.81 -3.09 0.61
N SER A 62 12.61 -2.80 -0.41
CA SER A 62 13.79 -3.57 -0.76
C SER A 62 15.05 -2.90 -0.23
N LYS A 63 15.75 -3.58 0.69
CA LYS A 63 17.03 -3.10 1.26
C LYS A 63 18.17 -3.06 0.25
N ILE A 64 18.10 -3.90 -0.78
CA ILE A 64 19.23 -4.19 -1.66
C ILE A 64 18.89 -3.92 -3.14
N GLY A 65 17.80 -3.21 -3.45
CA GLY A 65 17.50 -2.78 -4.82
C GLY A 65 16.03 -2.43 -5.04
N THR A 66 15.45 -2.85 -6.17
CA THR A 66 14.10 -2.40 -6.56
C THR A 66 12.99 -3.15 -5.79
N PRO A 67 11.89 -2.48 -5.41
CA PRO A 67 10.78 -3.02 -4.60
C PRO A 67 9.91 -4.07 -5.31
N GLY A 68 10.10 -4.27 -6.61
CA GLY A 68 9.24 -5.11 -7.45
C GLY A 68 8.04 -4.33 -8.01
N ASP A 69 7.27 -4.99 -8.86
CA ASP A 69 6.23 -4.37 -9.69
C ASP A 69 4.99 -3.91 -8.90
N LEU A 70 4.51 -4.72 -7.95
CA LEU A 70 3.28 -4.45 -7.20
C LEU A 70 3.53 -3.38 -6.14
N MET A 71 4.52 -3.62 -5.27
CA MET A 71 4.86 -2.68 -4.19
C MET A 71 5.49 -1.40 -4.72
N GLY A 72 6.27 -1.49 -5.80
CA GLY A 72 6.81 -0.30 -6.48
C GLY A 72 5.71 0.66 -6.93
N ARG A 73 4.66 0.16 -7.60
CA ARG A 73 3.52 1.02 -8.00
C ARG A 73 2.76 1.57 -6.79
N ARG A 74 2.51 0.75 -5.77
CA ARG A 74 1.78 1.19 -4.58
C ARG A 74 2.52 2.33 -3.86
N ILE A 75 3.82 2.16 -3.58
CA ILE A 75 4.62 3.18 -2.89
C ILE A 75 4.77 4.43 -3.75
N ALA A 76 4.92 4.29 -5.08
CA ALA A 76 4.96 5.45 -5.98
C ALA A 76 3.68 6.31 -5.88
N PHE A 77 2.50 5.69 -5.78
CA PHE A 77 1.24 6.41 -5.56
C PHE A 77 1.11 7.00 -4.15
N GLU A 78 1.61 6.32 -3.12
CA GLU A 78 1.66 6.88 -1.76
C GLU A 78 2.57 8.12 -1.69
N LEU A 79 3.72 8.09 -2.39
CA LEU A 79 4.60 9.25 -2.53
C LEU A 79 3.97 10.37 -3.36
N LEU A 80 3.25 10.04 -4.43
CA LEU A 80 2.48 11.01 -5.20
C LEU A 80 1.46 11.72 -4.29
N ALA A 81 0.76 10.97 -3.43
CA ALA A 81 -0.19 11.54 -2.48
C ALA A 81 0.49 12.38 -1.37
N ALA A 82 1.67 11.99 -0.92
CA ALA A 82 2.37 12.65 0.19
C ALA A 82 3.15 13.90 -0.22
N LYS A 83 3.75 13.90 -1.42
CA LYS A 83 4.69 14.94 -1.88
C LYS A 83 4.43 15.44 -3.30
N GLY A 84 3.44 14.89 -4.00
CA GLY A 84 3.14 15.25 -5.39
C GLY A 84 4.04 14.56 -6.40
N TYR A 85 3.84 14.91 -7.67
CA TYR A 85 4.51 14.23 -8.78
C TYR A 85 6.02 14.48 -8.78
N LYS A 86 6.42 15.76 -8.77
CA LYS A 86 7.82 16.18 -8.88
C LYS A 86 8.66 15.79 -7.67
N ASP A 87 8.12 15.96 -6.45
CA ASP A 87 8.92 15.82 -5.23
C ASP A 87 8.69 14.47 -4.52
N GLY A 88 7.72 13.68 -4.97
CA GLY A 88 7.44 12.33 -4.44
C GLY A 88 7.68 11.23 -5.46
N MET A 89 6.82 11.16 -6.48
CA MET A 89 6.79 10.04 -7.42
C MET A 89 8.04 9.98 -8.32
N VAL A 90 8.42 11.10 -8.94
CA VAL A 90 9.59 11.19 -9.83
C VAL A 90 10.88 10.71 -9.15
N PRO A 91 11.23 11.18 -7.93
CA PRO A 91 12.42 10.71 -7.20
C PRO A 91 12.52 9.20 -7.06
N TYR A 92 11.38 8.53 -6.89
CA TYR A 92 11.32 7.10 -6.64
C TYR A 92 11.49 6.24 -7.89
N ILE A 93 10.95 6.66 -9.04
CA ILE A 93 10.89 5.83 -10.24
C ILE A 93 11.92 6.19 -11.33
N SER A 94 12.68 7.28 -11.15
CA SER A 94 13.58 7.83 -12.17
C SER A 94 15.07 7.58 -11.93
N ASN A 95 15.44 7.01 -10.78
CA ASN A 95 16.83 6.88 -10.32
C ASN A 95 17.59 8.23 -10.23
N GLN A 96 16.91 9.37 -10.05
CA GLN A 96 17.58 10.67 -10.02
C GLN A 96 18.69 10.82 -8.96
N TYR A 97 18.67 9.99 -7.90
CA TYR A 97 19.68 9.95 -6.83
C TYR A 97 20.84 8.97 -7.11
N GLU A 98 21.06 8.57 -8.37
CA GLU A 98 22.12 7.62 -8.73
C GLU A 98 23.52 8.10 -8.28
N LYS A 99 23.82 9.38 -8.48
CA LYS A 99 25.15 9.94 -8.15
C LYS A 99 25.40 9.87 -6.65
N GLU A 100 24.40 10.20 -5.84
CA GLU A 100 24.46 10.10 -4.39
C GLU A 100 24.60 8.65 -3.93
N ALA A 101 23.82 7.73 -4.52
CA ALA A 101 23.94 6.30 -4.22
C ALA A 101 25.37 5.80 -4.47
N LYS A 102 25.95 6.17 -5.61
CA LYS A 102 27.34 5.84 -5.96
C LYS A 102 28.34 6.44 -4.98
N ALA A 103 28.16 7.69 -4.57
CA ALA A 103 29.02 8.35 -3.58
C ALA A 103 28.94 7.69 -2.19
N GLN A 104 27.79 7.10 -1.85
CA GLN A 104 27.59 6.30 -0.63
C GLN A 104 28.07 4.84 -0.75
N GLY A 105 28.73 4.48 -1.86
CA GLY A 105 29.20 3.11 -2.11
C GLY A 105 28.09 2.12 -2.48
N LYS A 106 26.84 2.57 -2.66
CA LYS A 106 25.74 1.75 -3.16
C LYS A 106 25.85 1.68 -4.67
N VAL A 107 26.38 0.57 -5.17
CA VAL A 107 26.71 0.40 -6.59
C VAL A 107 26.17 -0.91 -7.15
N ILE A 108 25.92 -0.94 -8.45
CA ILE A 108 25.60 -2.14 -9.22
C ILE A 108 26.39 -2.12 -10.53
N THR A 109 26.82 -3.29 -10.99
CA THR A 109 27.37 -3.45 -12.34
C THR A 109 26.24 -3.65 -13.34
N SER A 110 26.09 -2.72 -14.27
CA SER A 110 25.12 -2.77 -15.36
C SER A 110 25.84 -2.62 -16.69
N TYR A 111 25.68 -3.58 -17.60
CA TYR A 111 26.37 -3.61 -18.91
C TYR A 111 27.89 -3.36 -18.82
N GLY A 112 28.55 -3.98 -17.83
CA GLY A 112 29.99 -3.85 -17.61
C GLY A 112 30.43 -2.52 -16.98
N LYS A 113 29.50 -1.61 -16.64
CA LYS A 113 29.79 -0.34 -15.99
C LYS A 113 29.27 -0.31 -14.56
N GLN A 114 30.05 0.26 -13.64
CA GLN A 114 29.61 0.47 -12.26
C GLN A 114 28.82 1.77 -12.14
N ILE A 115 27.53 1.64 -11.85
CA ILE A 115 26.57 2.73 -11.68
C ILE A 115 26.07 2.78 -10.24
N GLY A 116 25.43 3.88 -9.85
CA GLY A 116 24.80 3.97 -8.53
C GLY A 116 23.56 3.09 -8.42
N LEU A 117 23.39 2.44 -7.26
CA LEU A 117 22.19 1.66 -6.94
C LEU A 117 21.31 2.46 -6.00
N VAL A 118 20.29 3.13 -6.55
CA VAL A 118 19.29 3.84 -5.75
C VAL A 118 18.42 2.81 -5.03
N THR A 119 18.45 2.82 -3.70
CA THR A 119 17.62 1.95 -2.85
C THR A 119 16.41 2.71 -2.32
N ASP A 120 15.37 1.98 -1.89
CA ASP A 120 14.20 2.58 -1.26
C ASP A 120 14.57 3.39 0.00
N GLU A 121 15.63 2.99 0.71
CA GLU A 121 16.19 3.72 1.86
C GLU A 121 16.71 5.11 1.47
N ILE A 122 17.47 5.19 0.37
CA ILE A 122 17.96 6.48 -0.15
C ILE A 122 16.78 7.36 -0.55
N VAL A 123 15.77 6.80 -1.23
CA VAL A 123 14.60 7.58 -1.63
C VAL A 123 13.83 8.09 -0.41
N LEU A 124 13.57 7.23 0.58
CA LEU A 124 12.87 7.62 1.82
C LEU A 124 13.60 8.77 2.52
N SER A 125 14.91 8.61 2.73
CA SER A 125 15.77 9.63 3.34
C SER A 125 15.70 10.96 2.60
N LYS A 126 15.77 10.95 1.26
CA LYS A 126 15.83 12.17 0.45
C LYS A 126 14.47 12.85 0.29
N VAL A 127 13.40 12.09 0.07
CA VAL A 127 12.05 12.63 -0.15
C VAL A 127 11.46 13.21 1.15
N PHE A 128 11.81 12.62 2.30
CA PHE A 128 11.32 13.07 3.60
C PHE A 128 12.39 13.73 4.45
N ASN A 129 13.55 14.09 3.89
CA ASN A 129 14.64 14.76 4.61
C ASN A 129 15.01 14.08 5.95
N ASN A 130 15.14 12.75 5.93
CA ASN A 130 15.43 11.91 7.11
C ASN A 130 14.36 11.94 8.22
N GLN A 131 13.13 12.38 7.94
CA GLN A 131 12.04 12.36 8.92
C GLN A 131 11.69 10.94 9.38
N TYR A 132 11.82 9.94 8.50
CA TYR A 132 11.43 8.55 8.76
C TYR A 132 12.63 7.61 8.72
N ASN A 133 12.67 6.69 9.67
CA ASN A 133 13.68 5.62 9.72
C ASN A 133 13.29 4.42 8.84
N SER A 134 12.01 4.24 8.58
CA SER A 134 11.49 3.15 7.76
C SER A 134 10.22 3.53 7.00
N TRP A 135 9.92 2.77 5.94
CA TRP A 135 8.67 2.88 5.21
C TRP A 135 7.45 2.52 6.09
N ILE A 136 7.64 1.67 7.10
CA ILE A 136 6.61 1.35 8.10
C ILE A 136 6.26 2.59 8.90
N ASP A 137 7.26 3.36 9.36
CA ASP A 137 7.02 4.60 10.12
C ASP A 137 6.27 5.63 9.28
N PHE A 138 6.72 5.85 8.03
CA PHE A 138 6.00 6.70 7.09
C PHE A 138 4.55 6.25 6.89
N LYS A 139 4.31 4.95 6.71
CA LYS A 139 2.97 4.42 6.44
C LYS A 139 2.04 4.55 7.66
N LYS A 140 2.56 4.35 8.87
CA LYS A 140 1.82 4.59 10.12
C LYS A 140 1.44 6.06 10.26
N ASP A 141 2.38 6.97 10.08
CA ASP A 141 2.12 8.41 10.15
C ASP A 141 1.17 8.88 9.05
N MET A 142 1.29 8.32 7.85
CA MET A 142 0.37 8.56 6.75
C MET A 142 -1.06 8.19 7.16
N TYR A 143 -1.29 7.00 7.73
CA TYR A 143 -2.63 6.61 8.20
C TYR A 143 -3.12 7.48 9.36
N LYS A 144 -2.25 7.76 10.34
CA LYS A 144 -2.59 8.62 11.47
C LYS A 144 -3.05 10.00 11.05
N GLU A 145 -2.38 10.59 10.05
CA GLU A 145 -2.78 11.88 9.46
C GLU A 145 -4.20 11.85 8.84
N ARG A 146 -4.65 10.70 8.33
CA ARG A 146 -6.02 10.55 7.78
C ARG A 146 -7.03 10.33 8.90
N GLU A 147 -6.71 9.52 9.91
CA GLU A 147 -7.55 9.34 11.09
C GLU A 147 -7.83 10.67 11.80
N ASP A 148 -6.81 11.52 11.96
CA ASP A 148 -6.95 12.84 12.59
C ASP A 148 -7.85 13.80 11.78
N LYS A 149 -8.16 13.45 10.52
CA LYS A 149 -9.09 14.18 9.65
C LYS A 149 -10.50 13.60 9.63
N PHE A 150 -10.80 12.52 10.36
CA PHE A 150 -12.15 11.94 10.42
C PHE A 150 -13.20 12.92 10.97
N GLY A 151 -12.81 13.85 11.84
CA GLY A 151 -13.67 14.95 12.28
C GLY A 151 -13.96 16.02 11.22
N LYS A 152 -13.33 15.95 10.04
CA LYS A 152 -13.44 16.92 8.93
C LYS A 152 -14.08 16.31 7.68
N LEU A 153 -14.76 15.17 7.81
CA LEU A 153 -15.39 14.50 6.68
C LEU A 153 -16.49 15.37 6.06
N ASN A 154 -16.46 15.48 4.73
CA ASN A 154 -17.57 16.06 3.98
C ASN A 154 -18.77 15.12 4.05
N LYS A 155 -19.97 15.70 4.17
CA LYS A 155 -21.21 14.92 4.10
C LYS A 155 -21.38 14.38 2.68
N VAL A 156 -21.56 13.07 2.57
CA VAL A 156 -21.82 12.40 1.29
C VAL A 156 -23.15 11.69 1.38
N SER A 157 -24.03 11.92 0.42
CA SER A 157 -25.28 11.19 0.30
C SER A 157 -25.32 10.39 -1.00
N PHE A 158 -25.81 9.17 -0.93
CA PHE A 158 -25.99 8.28 -2.08
C PHE A 158 -27.25 7.43 -1.91
N ILE A 159 -27.70 6.81 -3.00
CA ILE A 159 -28.78 5.83 -2.97
C ILE A 159 -28.20 4.52 -2.42
N ASP A 160 -28.85 3.95 -1.40
CA ASP A 160 -28.43 2.67 -0.82
C ASP A 160 -28.38 1.59 -1.91
N PRO A 161 -27.19 1.07 -2.27
CA PRO A 161 -27.07 0.04 -3.29
C PRO A 161 -27.68 -1.30 -2.84
N ASN A 162 -27.80 -1.52 -1.53
CA ASN A 162 -28.37 -2.73 -0.95
C ASN A 162 -29.88 -2.60 -0.68
N GLY A 163 -30.44 -1.41 -0.92
CA GLY A 163 -31.87 -1.15 -0.75
C GLY A 163 -32.72 -1.79 -1.85
N SER A 164 -34.03 -1.91 -1.59
CA SER A 164 -34.97 -2.38 -2.61
C SER A 164 -34.97 -1.44 -3.83
N TRP A 165 -34.82 -2.00 -5.03
CA TRP A 165 -34.95 -1.24 -6.29
C TRP A 165 -36.30 -0.54 -6.43
N ALA A 166 -37.37 -1.09 -5.83
CA ALA A 166 -38.71 -0.52 -5.85
C ALA A 166 -38.88 0.66 -4.88
N ARG A 167 -38.00 0.79 -3.87
CA ARG A 167 -37.98 1.90 -2.90
C ARG A 167 -36.55 2.32 -2.61
N GLN A 168 -36.04 3.20 -3.45
CA GLN A 168 -34.71 3.79 -3.28
C GLN A 168 -34.63 4.55 -1.96
N GLN A 169 -33.73 4.12 -1.08
CA GLN A 169 -33.44 4.80 0.17
C GLN A 169 -32.19 5.64 0.01
N LYS A 170 -32.20 6.86 0.56
CA LYS A 170 -31.02 7.74 0.57
C LYS A 170 -30.26 7.54 1.87
N VAL A 171 -29.00 7.13 1.77
CA VAL A 171 -28.06 7.08 2.90
C VAL A 171 -27.24 8.36 2.89
N THR A 172 -27.01 8.93 4.07
CA THR A 172 -26.10 10.08 4.23
C THR A 172 -25.05 9.71 5.26
N ILE A 173 -23.80 9.78 4.85
CA ILE A 173 -22.64 9.68 5.71
C ILE A 173 -22.30 11.09 6.17
N ASP A 174 -22.49 11.36 7.45
CA ASP A 174 -22.26 12.65 8.08
C ASP A 174 -21.25 12.58 9.23
N ASN A 175 -20.79 11.39 9.59
CA ASN A 175 -19.75 11.13 10.57
C ASN A 175 -19.06 9.78 10.28
N ILE A 176 -17.87 9.61 10.85
CA ILE A 176 -17.05 8.41 10.64
C ILE A 176 -17.70 7.14 11.21
N ASN A 177 -18.29 7.20 12.41
CA ASN A 177 -18.89 6.03 13.05
C ASN A 177 -19.99 5.37 12.19
N ARG A 178 -20.77 6.17 11.46
CA ARG A 178 -21.77 5.64 10.52
C ARG A 178 -21.12 4.90 9.35
N LEU A 179 -20.03 5.45 8.81
CA LEU A 179 -19.28 4.80 7.73
C LEU A 179 -18.62 3.52 8.22
N GLU A 180 -17.97 3.56 9.39
CA GLU A 180 -17.32 2.41 10.02
C GLU A 180 -18.32 1.27 10.21
N LYS A 181 -19.49 1.54 10.81
CA LYS A 181 -20.53 0.53 10.98
C LYS A 181 -20.97 -0.10 9.66
N MET A 182 -21.14 0.70 8.61
CA MET A 182 -21.51 0.17 7.29
C MET A 182 -20.43 -0.73 6.69
N ILE A 183 -19.15 -0.38 6.90
CA ILE A 183 -18.02 -1.20 6.47
C ILE A 183 -17.93 -2.48 7.32
N GLU A 184 -18.12 -2.41 8.64
CA GLU A 184 -18.16 -3.57 9.53
C GLU A 184 -19.26 -4.56 9.12
N ASP A 185 -20.48 -4.07 8.88
CA ASP A 185 -21.61 -4.90 8.43
C ASP A 185 -21.29 -5.56 7.08
N ALA A 186 -20.69 -4.83 6.14
CA ALA A 186 -20.32 -5.36 4.83
C ALA A 186 -19.19 -6.40 4.91
N VAL A 187 -18.17 -6.16 5.72
CA VAL A 187 -17.05 -7.11 5.93
C VAL A 187 -17.55 -8.37 6.64
N LYS A 188 -18.44 -8.24 7.63
CA LYS A 188 -19.03 -9.38 8.33
C LYS A 188 -19.88 -10.22 7.39
N PHE A 189 -20.74 -9.59 6.59
CA PHE A 189 -21.54 -10.29 5.58
C PHE A 189 -20.66 -11.08 4.60
N ASP A 190 -19.59 -10.44 4.10
CA ASP A 190 -18.63 -11.09 3.20
C ASP A 190 -17.89 -12.26 3.86
N ALA A 191 -17.55 -12.15 5.14
CA ALA A 191 -16.90 -13.22 5.89
C ALA A 191 -17.83 -14.39 6.21
N GLU A 192 -19.13 -14.15 6.34
CA GLU A 192 -20.15 -15.17 6.62
C GLU A 192 -20.62 -15.88 5.34
N ASP A 193 -20.49 -15.27 4.15
CA ASP A 193 -20.84 -15.85 2.86
C ASP A 193 -19.97 -17.08 2.53
N GLU A 194 -20.60 -18.27 2.55
CA GLU A 194 -19.95 -19.56 2.28
C GLU A 194 -19.32 -19.65 0.88
N VAL A 195 -19.81 -18.87 -0.11
CA VAL A 195 -19.21 -18.83 -1.45
C VAL A 195 -17.94 -18.00 -1.45
N ALA A 196 -17.88 -16.92 -0.66
CA ALA A 196 -16.68 -16.09 -0.51
C ALA A 196 -15.54 -16.80 0.24
N LYS A 197 -15.85 -17.84 1.03
CA LYS A 197 -14.86 -18.70 1.72
C LYS A 197 -14.18 -19.71 0.80
N LEU A 198 -14.82 -20.10 -0.31
CA LEU A 198 -14.36 -21.16 -1.22
C LEU A 198 -13.43 -20.65 -2.34
N TYR A 199 -13.54 -19.37 -2.72
CA TYR A 199 -12.71 -18.72 -3.74
C TYR A 199 -11.70 -17.79 -3.10
#